data_AF-X0YSW7-F1
#
_entry.id   AF-X0YSW7-F1
#
_cell.length_a   1.000
_cell.length_b   1.000
_cell.length_c   1.000
_cell.angle_alpha   90.00
_cell.angle_beta   90.00
_cell.angle_gamma   90.00
#
_symmetry.space_group_name_H-M   'P 1'
#
loop_
_entity.id
_entity.type
_entity.pdbx_description
1 polymer ?
#
loop_
_entity_poly.entity_id
_entity_poly.type
_entity_poly.pdbx_seq_one_letter_code
_entity_poly.pdbx_strand_id
1 'polypeptide(L)' 'MAKKKTTVLIDENLWIDFVTFVMKKHRTAKKTSEEIENAMREYLKKTKR' A
#
# COMPACT_ATOMS: atom_id res chain seq x y z
N MET A 1 6.52 -14.40 -8.51
CA MET A 1 5.37 -14.09 -9.40
C MET A 1 5.62 -12.76 -10.08
N ALA A 2 5.15 -12.60 -11.32
CA ALA A 2 5.29 -11.34 -12.06
C ALA A 2 4.48 -10.24 -11.37
N LYS A 3 5.12 -9.09 -11.09
CA LYS A 3 4.43 -7.91 -10.54
C LYS A 3 3.87 -7.07 -11.68
N LYS A 4 2.63 -6.60 -11.55
CA LYS A 4 2.03 -5.62 -12.47
C LYS A 4 2.37 -4.22 -11.98
N LYS A 5 2.96 -3.39 -12.84
CA LYS A 5 3.08 -1.95 -12.59
C LYS A 5 1.72 -1.30 -12.85
N THR A 6 1.23 -0.54 -11.88
CA THR A 6 -0.07 0.13 -11.93
C THR A 6 0.10 1.58 -11.49
N THR A 7 -0.59 2.48 -12.17
CA THR A 7 -0.71 3.89 -11.80
C THR A 7 -2.12 4.12 -11.28
N VAL A 8 -2.26 4.77 -10.13
CA VAL A 8 -3.54 5.07 -9.48
C VAL A 8 -3.56 6.53 -9.05
N LEU A 9 -4.75 7.14 -9.05
CA LEU A 9 -4.98 8.46 -8.48
C LEU A 9 -5.46 8.28 -7.04
N ILE A 10 -4.76 8.92 -6.10
CA ILE A 10 -5.04 8.87 -4.66
C ILE A 10 -4.98 10.31 -4.15
N ASP A 11 -5.81 10.63 -3.15
CA ASP A 11 -5.69 11.88 -2.41
C ASP A 11 -4.26 12.10 -1.89
N GLU A 12 -3.76 13.32 -2.04
CA GLU A 12 -2.36 13.65 -1.73
C GLU A 12 -2.05 13.49 -0.24
N ASN A 13 -2.94 13.97 0.64
CA ASN A 13 -2.74 13.88 2.08
C ASN A 13 -2.78 12.42 2.54
N LEU A 14 -3.72 11.65 2.02
CA LEU A 14 -3.80 10.21 2.27
C LEU A 14 -2.52 9.48 1.83
N TRP A 15 -1.95 9.85 0.68
CA TRP A 15 -0.71 9.27 0.20
C TRP A 15 0.48 9.59 1.13
N ILE A 16 0.59 10.84 1.57
CA ILE A 16 1.64 11.29 2.50
C ILE A 16 1.56 10.52 3.83
N ASP A 17 0.36 10.42 4.40
CA ASP A 17 0.13 9.69 5.64
C ASP A 17 0.47 8.20 5.49
N PHE A 18 0.08 7.61 4.36
CA PHE A 18 0.38 6.21 4.07
C PHE A 18 1.89 5.98 3.92
N VAL A 19 2.61 6.81 3.16
CA VAL A 19 4.07 6.66 3.03
C VAL A 19 4.76 6.87 4.38
N THR A 20 4.29 7.81 5.19
CA THR A 20 4.80 8.04 6.55
C THR A 20 4.60 6.82 7.44
N PHE A 21 3.43 6.18 7.36
CA PHE A 21 3.15 4.91 8.04
C PHE A 21 4.12 3.81 7.61
N VAL A 22 4.34 3.63 6.30
CA VAL A 22 5.27 2.64 5.76
C VAL A 22 6.70 2.90 6.23
N MET A 23 7.12 4.16 6.23
CA MET A 23 8.43 4.56 6.74
C MET A 23 8.59 4.26 8.23
N LYS A 24 7.58 4.53 9.06
CA LYS A 24 7.61 4.18 10.49
C LYS A 24 7.67 2.67 10.71
N LYS A 25 6.92 1.89 9.93
CA LYS A 25 6.84 0.42 10.06
C LYS A 25 8.09 -0.30 9.57
N HIS A 26 8.65 0.12 8.44
CA HIS A 26 9.73 -0.60 7.73
C HIS A 26 11.06 0.14 7.69
N ARG A 27 11.14 1.35 8.26
CA ARG A 27 12.30 2.28 8.17
C ARG A 27 12.69 2.66 6.73
N THR A 28 11.80 2.41 5.76
CA THR A 28 12.05 2.72 4.35
C THR A 28 10.75 2.94 3.59
N ALA A 29 10.75 3.89 2.65
CA ALA A 29 9.65 4.13 1.72
C ALA A 29 9.66 3.15 0.52
N LYS A 30 10.73 2.34 0.35
CA LYS A 30 10.82 1.39 -0.78
C LYS A 30 9.80 0.25 -0.72
N LYS A 31 9.17 0.06 0.45
CA LYS A 31 8.16 -0.99 0.68
C LYS A 31 6.72 -0.51 0.48
N THR A 32 6.50 0.72 0.01
CA THR A 32 5.14 1.25 -0.22
C THR A 32 4.32 0.35 -1.14
N SER A 33 4.89 -0.14 -2.24
CA SER A 33 4.17 -1.06 -3.15
C SER A 33 3.82 -2.40 -2.51
N GLU A 34 4.65 -2.92 -1.60
CA GLU A 34 4.38 -4.16 -0.86
C GLU A 34 3.25 -3.96 0.14
N GLU A 35 3.24 -2.83 0.85
CA GLU A 35 2.18 -2.49 1.80
C GLU A 35 0.84 -2.22 1.10
N ILE A 36 0.84 -1.62 -0.10
CA ILE A 36 -0.37 -1.48 -0.92
C ILE A 36 -0.91 -2.87 -1.30
N GLU A 37 -0.04 -3.78 -1.75
CA GLU A 37 -0.45 -5.15 -2.10
C GLU A 37 -1.03 -5.89 -0.89
N ASN A 38 -0.40 -5.74 0.29
CA ASN A 38 -0.89 -6.30 1.54
C ASN A 38 -2.26 -5.72 1.92
N ALA A 39 -2.43 -4.39 1.85
CA ALA A 39 -3.69 -3.73 2.13
C ALA A 39 -4.81 -4.20 1.18
N MET A 40 -4.52 -4.38 -0.11
CA MET A 40 -5.46 -4.93 -1.08
C MET A 40 -5.85 -6.38 -0.73
N ARG A 41 -4.88 -7.22 -0.36
CA ARG A 41 -5.15 -8.61 0.07
C ARG A 41 -6.01 -8.66 1.33
N GLU A 42 -5.73 -7.82 2.31
CA GLU A 42 -6.51 -7.72 3.54
C GLU A 42 -7.93 -7.22 3.29
N TYR A 43 -8.08 -6.18 2.46
CA TYR A 43 -9.38 -5.66 2.06
C TYR A 43 -10.24 -6.76 1.42
N LEU A 44 -9.68 -7.46 0.41
CA LEU A 44 -10.39 -8.57 -0.25
C LEU A 44 -10.70 -9.73 0.69
N LYS A 45 -9.84 -10.03 1.67
CA LYS A 45 -10.13 -11.06 2.69
C LYS A 45 -11.29 -10.65 3.60
N LYS A 46 -11.34 -9.38 4.02
CA LYS A 46 -12.42 -8.85 4.86
C LYS A 46 -13.75 -8.81 4.12
N THR A 47 -13.77 -8.45 2.84
CA THR A 47 -14.99 -8.37 2.02
C THR A 47 -15.56 -9.73 1.63
N LYS A 48 -14.75 -10.79 1.59
CA LYS A 48 -15.21 -12.15 1.27
C LYS A 48 -15.80 -12.92 2.44
N ARG A 49 -15.90 -12.30 3.61
CA ARG A 49 -16.44 -12.89 4.84
C ARG A 49 -17.85 -12.37 5.08
#